data_AF-A0AAV8WU39-F1
#
_entry.id   AF-A0AAV8WU39-F1
#
_cell.length_a   1.000
_cell.length_b   1.000
_cell.length_c   1.000
_cell.angle_alpha   90.00
_cell.angle_beta   90.00
_cell.angle_gamma   90.00
#
_symmetry.space_group_name_H-M   'P 1'
#
loop_
_entity.id
_entity.type
_entity.pdbx_description
1 polymer ?
#
loop_
_entity_poly.entity_id
_entity_poly.type
_entity_poly.pdbx_seq_one_letter_code
_entity_poly.pdbx_strand_id
1 'polypeptide(L)'
;MFVLLMCLKIDLEREVITHDEFENFIKGGAALDLNACPSKPAKWITDMTWLNLVELSKLRHFQYIIQQVTDNDKHWKTWYDKDAPEESVIPDGYNSLDTFRKLLIIRAWCPDRTITQSRKYIASSLGQRFAEPVILNMEILYNESRPLSPMTCFLSIGSDPTPYIEALAKRLEFKSKSISMGQGQEVHARKMLTAAMTEGFWALLQNCHLSLDYMTEVLTQFLELEKGIGSVHPDFRLWITTEVHPLFSY
;
A
#
# COMPACT_ATOMS: atom_id res chain seq x y z
N MET A 1 0.42 2.65 -3.83
CA MET A 1 -0.37 3.90 -3.97
C MET A 1 -0.18 4.84 -2.79
N PHE A 2 -0.46 4.43 -1.55
CA PHE A 2 -0.30 5.28 -0.35
C PHE A 2 1.09 5.94 -0.25
N VAL A 3 2.17 5.15 -0.34
CA VAL A 3 3.55 5.67 -0.23
C VAL A 3 3.88 6.68 -1.34
N LEU A 4 3.35 6.48 -2.55
CA LEU A 4 3.55 7.42 -3.65
C LEU A 4 2.87 8.77 -3.35
N LEU A 5 1.62 8.77 -2.88
CA LEU A 5 0.92 10.01 -2.51
C LEU A 5 1.63 10.74 -1.37
N MET A 6 2.16 10.01 -0.39
CA MET A 6 2.96 10.59 0.68
C MET A 6 4.26 11.20 0.15
N CYS A 7 4.98 10.49 -0.73
CA CYS A 7 6.18 10.98 -1.40
C CYS A 7 5.92 12.28 -2.16
N LEU A 8 4.85 12.32 -2.97
CA LEU A 8 4.45 13.51 -3.73
C LEU A 8 4.15 14.69 -2.81
N LYS A 9 3.41 14.47 -1.71
CA LYS A 9 3.11 15.54 -0.75
C LYS A 9 4.36 16.09 -0.08
N ILE A 10 5.28 15.21 0.33
CA ILE A 10 6.55 15.62 0.95
C ILE A 10 7.39 16.44 -0.03
N ASP A 11 7.49 16.00 -1.28
CA ASP A 11 8.29 16.70 -2.29
C ASP A 11 7.65 18.00 -2.78
N LEU A 12 6.32 18.11 -2.73
CA LEU A 12 5.59 19.35 -2.97
C LEU A 12 5.90 20.39 -1.88
N GLU A 13 5.86 19.99 -0.61
CA GLU A 13 6.24 20.85 0.54
C GLU A 13 7.73 21.23 0.53
N ARG A 14 8.59 20.37 -0.03
CA ARG A 14 10.02 20.64 -0.20
C ARG A 14 10.36 21.46 -1.46
N GLU A 15 9.35 21.83 -2.26
CA GLU A 15 9.52 22.51 -3.54
C GLU A 15 10.41 21.76 -4.55
N VAL A 16 10.55 20.44 -4.39
CA VAL A 16 11.29 19.58 -5.34
C VAL A 16 10.46 19.37 -6.62
N ILE A 17 9.14 19.33 -6.45
CA ILE A 17 8.16 19.24 -7.53
C ILE A 17 7.19 20.42 -7.42
N THR A 18 6.66 20.88 -8.55
CA THR A 18 5.69 21.98 -8.55
C THR A 18 4.25 21.47 -8.43
N HIS A 19 3.33 22.37 -8.06
CA HIS A 19 1.90 22.04 -8.05
C HIS A 19 1.39 21.64 -9.44
N ASP A 20 1.85 22.31 -10.50
CA ASP A 20 1.47 21.97 -11.88
C ASP A 20 1.97 20.58 -12.29
N GLU A 21 3.19 20.19 -11.90
CA GLU A 21 3.71 18.86 -12.16
C GLU A 21 2.93 17.78 -11.38
N PHE A 22 2.57 18.07 -10.13
CA PHE A 22 1.71 17.21 -9.32
C PHE A 22 0.32 17.02 -9.94
N GLU A 23 -0.36 18.10 -10.29
CA GLU A 23 -1.67 18.08 -10.92
C GLU A 23 -1.62 17.35 -12.27
N ASN A 24 -0.56 17.60 -13.05
CA ASN A 24 -0.32 16.87 -14.29
C ASN A 24 -0.24 15.37 -14.01
N PHE A 25 0.56 14.92 -13.03
CA PHE A 25 0.70 13.50 -12.69
C PHE A 25 -0.63 12.84 -12.29
N ILE A 26 -1.47 13.54 -11.51
CA ILE A 26 -2.74 13.00 -11.02
C ILE A 26 -3.81 12.97 -12.12
N LYS A 27 -4.00 14.09 -12.83
CA LYS A 27 -5.12 14.27 -13.77
C LYS A 27 -4.78 13.86 -15.19
N GLY A 28 -3.61 14.28 -15.68
CA GLY A 28 -3.20 14.07 -17.07
C GLY A 28 -4.18 14.66 -18.06
N GLY A 29 -4.21 14.09 -19.26
CA GLY A 29 -5.05 14.56 -20.36
C GLY A 29 -6.52 14.19 -20.26
N ALA A 30 -6.99 13.62 -19.14
CA ALA A 30 -8.35 13.10 -19.01
C ALA A 30 -9.45 14.17 -19.18
N ALA A 31 -9.13 15.44 -18.93
CA ALA A 31 -10.05 16.57 -19.09
C ALA A 31 -9.97 17.25 -20.46
N LEU A 32 -9.05 16.83 -21.34
CA LEU A 32 -8.85 17.43 -22.65
C LEU A 32 -9.79 16.81 -23.70
N ASP A 33 -10.27 17.64 -24.62
CA ASP A 33 -10.97 17.20 -25.83
C ASP A 33 -9.95 16.98 -26.96
N LEU A 34 -9.97 15.78 -27.54
CA LEU A 34 -9.10 15.40 -28.65
C LEU A 34 -9.27 16.30 -29.87
N ASN A 35 -10.49 16.79 -30.14
CA ASN A 35 -10.77 17.64 -31.29
C ASN A 35 -10.19 19.06 -31.12
N ALA A 36 -9.95 19.48 -29.87
CA ALA A 36 -9.32 20.75 -29.54
C ALA A 36 -7.78 20.66 -29.47
N CYS A 37 -7.22 19.44 -29.60
CA CYS A 37 -5.78 19.19 -29.53
C CYS A 37 -5.13 19.11 -30.92
N PRO A 38 -3.80 19.28 -31.01
CA PRO A 38 -3.07 19.00 -32.25
C PRO A 38 -3.34 17.59 -32.78
N SER A 39 -3.32 17.41 -34.10
CA SER A 39 -3.55 16.10 -34.71
C SER A 39 -2.48 15.09 -34.29
N LYS A 40 -2.91 13.86 -34.00
CA LYS A 40 -1.99 12.76 -33.68
C LYS A 40 -1.03 12.50 -34.84
N PRO A 41 0.29 12.36 -34.59
CA PRO A 41 1.26 12.19 -35.65
C PRO A 41 1.27 10.77 -36.23
N ALA A 42 0.76 9.78 -35.49
CA ALA A 42 0.74 8.39 -35.94
C ALA A 42 -0.44 7.59 -35.36
N LYS A 43 -0.90 6.60 -36.14
CA LYS A 43 -2.04 5.72 -35.75
C LYS A 43 -1.76 4.79 -34.58
N TRP A 44 -0.49 4.48 -34.31
CA TRP A 44 -0.09 3.61 -33.20
C TRP A 44 -0.16 4.31 -31.84
N ILE A 45 -0.25 5.65 -31.83
CA ILE A 45 -0.43 6.44 -30.61
C ILE A 45 -1.93 6.47 -30.28
N THR A 46 -2.27 5.97 -29.10
CA THR A 46 -3.65 5.96 -28.60
C THR A 46 -4.14 7.39 -28.32
N ASP A 47 -5.45 7.60 -28.35
CA ASP A 47 -6.04 8.91 -28.03
C ASP A 47 -5.65 9.34 -26.62
N MET A 48 -5.76 8.44 -25.63
CA MET A 48 -5.44 8.76 -24.24
C MET A 48 -3.95 9.10 -24.04
N THR A 49 -3.04 8.35 -24.67
CA THR A 49 -1.61 8.68 -24.64
C THR A 49 -1.36 10.07 -25.23
N TRP A 50 -1.99 10.39 -26.36
CA TRP A 50 -1.81 11.69 -26.98
C TRP A 50 -2.34 12.84 -26.12
N LEU A 51 -3.54 12.70 -25.56
CA LEU A 51 -4.09 13.68 -24.62
C LEU A 51 -3.17 13.89 -23.42
N ASN A 52 -2.60 12.82 -22.86
CA ASN A 52 -1.64 12.94 -21.77
C ASN A 52 -0.37 13.70 -22.18
N LEU A 53 0.13 13.50 -23.39
CA LEU A 53 1.29 14.23 -23.90
C LEU A 53 0.99 15.70 -24.16
N VAL A 54 -0.21 16.01 -24.64
CA VAL A 54 -0.67 17.40 -24.80
C VAL A 54 -0.75 18.08 -23.44
N GLU A 55 -1.30 17.41 -22.43
CA GLU A 55 -1.30 17.96 -21.06
C GLU A 55 0.12 18.13 -20.53
N LEU A 56 0.99 17.13 -20.72
CA LEU A 56 2.39 17.17 -20.32
C LEU A 56 3.14 18.35 -20.95
N SER A 57 2.84 18.69 -22.21
CA SER A 57 3.49 19.79 -22.93
C SER A 57 3.27 21.17 -22.32
N LYS A 58 2.27 21.33 -21.45
CA LYS A 58 2.05 22.60 -20.72
C LYS A 58 3.13 22.89 -19.69
N LEU A 59 3.88 21.87 -19.27
CA LEU A 59 4.98 22.02 -18.33
C LEU A 59 6.26 22.43 -19.05
N ARG A 60 7.01 23.36 -18.46
CA ARG A 60 8.23 23.96 -19.05
C ARG A 60 9.23 22.94 -19.60
N HIS A 61 9.43 21.83 -18.89
CA HIS A 61 10.40 20.79 -19.30
C HIS A 61 9.98 20.01 -20.54
N PHE A 62 8.69 20.00 -20.89
CA PHE A 62 8.12 19.19 -21.96
C PHE A 62 7.45 20.03 -23.06
N GLN A 63 7.68 21.35 -23.08
CA GLN A 63 7.03 22.27 -24.02
C GLN A 63 7.23 21.93 -25.52
N TYR A 64 8.26 21.13 -25.84
CA TYR A 64 8.55 20.69 -27.20
C TYR A 64 8.15 19.23 -27.49
N ILE A 65 7.59 18.50 -26.52
CA ILE A 65 7.35 17.05 -26.66
C ILE A 65 6.43 16.71 -27.84
N ILE A 66 5.39 17.52 -28.07
CA ILE A 66 4.44 17.31 -29.17
C ILE A 66 5.14 17.41 -30.53
N GLN A 67 6.02 18.41 -30.69
CA GLN A 67 6.78 18.59 -31.92
C GLN A 67 7.82 17.48 -32.10
N GLN A 68 8.58 17.16 -31.05
CA GLN A 68 9.63 16.14 -31.08
C GLN A 68 9.08 14.74 -31.40
N VAL A 69 7.93 14.39 -30.84
CA VAL A 69 7.23 13.13 -31.14
C VAL A 69 6.75 13.10 -32.59
N THR A 70 6.28 14.23 -33.10
CA THR A 70 5.81 14.33 -34.49
C THR A 70 6.97 14.20 -35.48
N ASP A 71 8.11 14.81 -35.18
CA ASP A 71 9.29 14.80 -36.04
C ASP A 71 10.06 13.46 -35.98
N ASN A 72 9.97 12.75 -34.85
CA ASN A 72 10.76 11.55 -34.57
C ASN A 72 9.92 10.33 -34.14
N ASP A 73 8.73 10.16 -34.72
CA ASP A 73 7.75 9.15 -34.31
C ASP A 73 8.33 7.72 -34.29
N LYS A 74 9.20 7.38 -35.26
CA LYS A 74 9.85 6.07 -35.34
C LYS A 74 10.71 5.74 -34.12
N HIS A 75 11.45 6.72 -33.58
CA HIS A 75 12.30 6.48 -32.43
C HIS A 75 11.48 6.34 -31.15
N TRP A 76 10.44 7.17 -30.99
CA TRP A 76 9.45 7.02 -29.92
C TRP A 76 8.73 5.68 -29.97
N LYS A 77 8.36 5.22 -31.16
CA LYS A 77 7.77 3.89 -31.35
C LYS A 77 8.74 2.79 -30.93
N THR A 78 10.00 2.86 -31.37
CA THR A 78 11.04 1.88 -31.02
C THR A 78 11.30 1.84 -29.51
N TRP A 79 11.23 2.98 -28.84
CA TRP A 79 11.33 3.07 -27.39
C TRP A 79 10.10 2.45 -26.71
N TYR A 80 8.90 2.79 -27.17
CA TYR A 80 7.62 2.31 -26.63
C TYR A 80 7.42 0.80 -26.80
N ASP A 81 7.86 0.23 -27.93
CA ASP A 81 7.71 -1.20 -28.25
C ASP A 81 8.67 -2.12 -27.43
N LYS A 82 9.47 -1.57 -26.51
CA LYS A 82 10.34 -2.36 -25.61
C LYS A 82 9.53 -2.96 -24.45
N ASP A 83 10.01 -4.08 -23.91
CA ASP A 83 9.38 -4.73 -22.74
C ASP A 83 9.44 -3.87 -21.46
N ALA A 84 10.48 -3.05 -21.33
CA ALA A 84 10.71 -2.18 -20.18
C ALA A 84 11.19 -0.79 -20.66
N PRO A 85 10.30 0.03 -21.25
CA PRO A 85 10.66 1.33 -21.81
C PRO A 85 11.27 2.27 -20.76
N GLU A 86 10.82 2.17 -19.50
CA GLU A 86 11.31 2.95 -18.37
C GLU A 86 12.74 2.61 -17.90
N GLU A 87 13.31 1.50 -18.37
CA GLU A 87 14.74 1.16 -18.17
C GLU A 87 15.61 1.61 -19.33
N SER A 88 15.00 2.03 -20.43
CA SER A 88 15.72 2.37 -21.65
C SER A 88 15.88 3.87 -21.82
N VAL A 89 16.84 4.28 -22.65
CA VAL A 89 17.11 5.68 -22.93
C VAL A 89 15.87 6.31 -23.58
N ILE A 90 15.29 7.29 -22.89
CA ILE A 90 14.14 8.06 -23.40
C ILE A 90 14.62 8.96 -24.55
N PRO A 91 13.91 8.97 -25.70
CA PRO A 91 14.19 9.83 -26.84
C PRO A 91 14.36 11.32 -26.54
N ASP A 92 14.96 12.03 -27.50
CA ASP A 92 14.96 13.50 -27.59
C ASP A 92 15.45 14.26 -26.35
N GLY A 93 16.41 13.65 -25.64
CA GLY A 93 17.11 14.26 -24.50
C GLY A 93 16.42 14.07 -23.15
N TYR A 94 15.23 13.48 -23.13
CA TYR A 94 14.48 13.29 -21.89
C TYR A 94 15.11 12.28 -20.91
N ASN A 95 16.11 11.51 -21.36
CA ASN A 95 16.87 10.64 -20.47
C ASN A 95 17.71 11.39 -19.42
N SER A 96 18.01 12.69 -19.61
CA SER A 96 18.76 13.48 -18.62
C SER A 96 17.88 14.09 -17.52
N LEU A 97 16.56 13.92 -17.60
CA LEU A 97 15.63 14.37 -16.57
C LEU A 97 15.83 13.62 -15.24
N ASP A 98 15.45 14.27 -14.15
CA ASP A 98 15.35 13.59 -12.86
C ASP A 98 14.25 12.52 -12.84
N THR A 99 14.22 11.75 -11.75
CA THR A 99 13.34 10.60 -11.60
C THR A 99 11.86 10.96 -11.67
N PHE A 100 11.46 12.14 -11.18
CA PHE A 100 10.07 12.56 -11.19
C PHE A 100 9.62 13.02 -12.57
N ARG A 101 10.45 13.79 -13.28
CA ARG A 101 10.15 14.23 -14.64
C ARG A 101 10.19 13.05 -15.64
N LYS A 102 11.03 12.04 -15.40
CA LYS A 102 10.91 10.74 -16.07
C LYS A 102 9.60 10.02 -15.74
N LEU A 103 9.16 10.05 -14.48
CA LEU A 103 7.88 9.47 -14.07
C LEU A 103 6.69 10.11 -14.80
N LEU A 104 6.70 11.43 -15.02
CA LEU A 104 5.66 12.12 -15.79
C LEU A 104 5.58 11.59 -17.24
N ILE A 105 6.72 11.41 -17.92
CA ILE A 105 6.75 10.83 -19.28
C ILE A 105 6.20 9.40 -19.26
N ILE A 106 6.69 8.55 -18.36
CA ILE A 106 6.24 7.16 -18.27
C ILE A 106 4.74 7.11 -18.00
N ARG A 107 4.22 7.95 -17.10
CA ARG A 107 2.78 8.00 -16.83
C ARG A 107 1.98 8.46 -18.05
N ALA A 108 2.48 9.44 -18.79
CA ALA A 108 1.78 9.96 -19.96
C ALA A 108 1.77 8.94 -21.12
N TRP A 109 2.86 8.18 -21.27
CA TRP A 109 3.09 7.32 -22.42
C TRP A 109 2.80 5.84 -22.19
N CYS A 110 3.28 5.29 -21.07
CA CYS A 110 3.21 3.88 -20.68
C CYS A 110 2.52 3.74 -19.31
N PRO A 111 1.18 3.96 -19.22
CA PRO A 111 0.47 3.98 -17.94
C PRO A 111 0.64 2.70 -17.11
N ASP A 112 0.79 1.55 -17.77
CA ASP A 112 1.05 0.23 -17.19
C ASP A 112 2.41 0.15 -16.46
N ARG A 113 3.41 0.93 -16.90
CA ARG A 113 4.75 1.01 -16.29
C ARG A 113 4.84 2.06 -15.18
N THR A 114 3.78 2.85 -14.95
CA THR A 114 3.75 3.94 -13.95
C THR A 114 4.12 3.44 -12.55
N ILE A 115 3.63 2.27 -12.14
CA ILE A 115 3.92 1.71 -10.81
C ILE A 115 5.40 1.39 -10.67
N THR A 116 6.02 0.80 -11.70
CA THR A 116 7.45 0.48 -11.71
C THR A 116 8.29 1.74 -11.59
N GLN A 117 8.01 2.75 -12.43
CA GLN A 117 8.73 4.01 -12.38
C GLN A 117 8.48 4.78 -11.07
N SER A 118 7.28 4.68 -10.49
CA SER A 118 6.93 5.30 -9.21
C SER A 118 7.78 4.75 -8.06
N ARG A 119 8.11 3.44 -8.06
CA ARG A 119 9.00 2.85 -7.06
C ARG A 119 10.40 3.47 -7.12
N LYS A 120 10.94 3.72 -8.33
CA LYS A 120 12.23 4.40 -8.49
C LYS A 120 12.17 5.83 -7.95
N TYR A 121 11.08 6.54 -8.21
CA TYR A 121 10.88 7.89 -7.67
C TYR A 121 10.84 7.90 -6.14
N ILE A 122 10.04 7.01 -5.53
CA ILE A 122 9.98 6.84 -4.07
C ILE A 122 11.36 6.50 -3.50
N ALA A 123 12.09 5.57 -4.12
CA ALA A 123 13.43 5.20 -3.69
C ALA A 123 14.40 6.38 -3.75
N SER A 124 14.31 7.22 -4.79
CA SER A 124 15.16 8.40 -4.95
C SER A 124 14.83 9.55 -3.99
N SER A 125 13.55 9.71 -3.61
CA SER A 125 13.10 10.82 -2.78
C SER A 125 13.08 10.49 -1.28
N LEU A 126 12.41 9.39 -0.91
CA LEU A 126 12.26 8.97 0.50
C LEU A 126 13.30 7.94 0.94
N GLY A 127 13.93 7.25 -0.02
CA GLY A 127 14.90 6.19 0.22
C GLY A 127 14.37 4.80 -0.10
N GLN A 128 15.29 3.89 -0.42
CA GLN A 128 15.00 2.54 -0.91
C GLN A 128 14.03 1.74 -0.02
N ARG A 129 14.13 1.87 1.30
CA ARG A 129 13.26 1.17 2.28
C ARG A 129 11.76 1.46 2.09
N PHE A 130 11.40 2.59 1.50
CA PHE A 130 10.00 2.97 1.26
C PHE A 130 9.48 2.48 -0.10
N ALA A 131 10.37 2.11 -1.02
CA ALA A 131 10.01 1.54 -2.32
C ALA A 131 9.84 0.02 -2.26
N GLU A 132 10.39 -0.62 -1.23
CA GLU A 132 10.36 -2.07 -1.05
C GLU A 132 9.04 -2.56 -0.45
N PRO A 133 8.59 -3.77 -0.83
CA PRO A 133 7.44 -4.39 -0.19
C PRO A 133 7.78 -4.71 1.27
N VAL A 134 6.86 -4.37 2.18
CA VAL A 134 6.98 -4.79 3.59
C VAL A 134 6.64 -6.27 3.67
N ILE A 135 7.62 -7.08 4.06
CA ILE A 135 7.40 -8.51 4.35
C ILE A 135 6.87 -8.61 5.78
N LEU A 136 5.70 -9.25 5.95
CA LEU A 136 5.15 -9.51 7.28
C LEU A 136 6.13 -10.40 8.06
N ASN A 137 6.60 -9.89 9.20
CA ASN A 137 7.44 -10.63 10.12
C ASN A 137 6.73 -10.75 11.46
N MET A 138 6.24 -11.96 11.77
CA MET A 138 5.48 -12.24 12.99
C MET A 138 6.30 -12.05 14.27
N GLU A 139 7.62 -12.24 14.20
CA GLU A 139 8.51 -12.07 15.35
C GLU A 139 8.73 -10.59 15.67
N ILE A 140 8.87 -9.74 14.65
CA ILE A 140 8.90 -8.28 14.86
C ILE A 140 7.58 -7.82 15.46
N LEU A 141 6.44 -8.28 14.92
CA LEU A 141 5.12 -7.94 15.44
C LEU A 141 4.97 -8.36 16.92
N TYR A 142 5.42 -9.56 17.28
CA TYR A 142 5.44 -10.01 18.67
C TYR A 142 6.34 -9.13 19.56
N ASN A 143 7.56 -8.81 19.12
CA ASN A 143 8.50 -8.01 19.91
C ASN A 143 8.00 -6.57 20.18
N GLU A 144 7.22 -6.01 19.26
CA GLU A 144 6.58 -4.69 19.43
C GLU A 144 5.26 -4.76 20.21
N SER A 145 4.71 -5.96 20.41
CA SER A 145 3.42 -6.16 21.08
C SER A 145 3.50 -6.11 22.61
N ARG A 146 2.37 -5.75 23.22
CA ARG A 146 2.17 -5.70 24.69
C ARG A 146 0.98 -6.58 25.08
N PRO A 147 0.84 -6.98 26.36
CA PRO A 147 -0.28 -7.81 26.80
C PRO A 147 -1.65 -7.21 26.48
N LEU A 148 -1.79 -5.89 26.61
CA LEU A 148 -3.04 -5.16 26.37
C LEU A 148 -3.11 -4.54 24.97
N SER A 149 -2.25 -4.96 24.04
CA SER A 149 -2.30 -4.52 22.64
C SER A 149 -2.61 -5.74 21.75
N PRO A 150 -3.90 -6.03 21.48
CA PRO A 150 -4.29 -7.14 20.62
C PRO A 150 -3.68 -7.01 19.22
N MET A 151 -3.23 -8.13 18.67
CA MET A 151 -2.74 -8.21 17.29
C MET A 151 -3.86 -8.73 16.40
N THR A 152 -4.43 -7.84 15.59
CA THR A 152 -5.52 -8.16 14.67
C THR A 152 -4.97 -8.44 13.27
N CYS A 153 -5.31 -9.61 12.73
CA CYS A 153 -4.94 -10.03 11.40
C CYS A 153 -6.17 -10.14 10.51
N PHE A 154 -6.17 -9.42 9.39
CA PHE A 154 -7.23 -9.50 8.41
C PHE A 154 -7.10 -10.76 7.55
N LEU A 155 -8.18 -11.52 7.49
CA LEU A 155 -8.32 -12.65 6.60
C LEU A 155 -8.51 -12.16 5.17
N SER A 156 -7.80 -12.78 4.23
CA SER A 156 -8.02 -12.62 2.81
C SER A 156 -8.21 -14.00 2.16
N ILE A 157 -8.81 -14.05 0.99
CA ILE A 157 -9.09 -15.31 0.28
C ILE A 157 -7.78 -16.09 0.13
N GLY A 158 -7.71 -17.27 0.78
CA GLY A 158 -6.55 -18.17 0.71
C GLY A 158 -5.39 -17.84 1.65
N SER A 159 -5.54 -16.89 2.58
CA SER A 159 -4.48 -16.53 3.54
C SER A 159 -5.02 -16.45 4.97
N ASP A 160 -4.80 -17.51 5.75
CA ASP A 160 -5.03 -17.56 7.19
C ASP A 160 -3.67 -17.42 7.93
N PRO A 161 -3.50 -16.41 8.81
CA PRO A 161 -2.27 -16.19 9.57
C PRO A 161 -2.08 -17.18 10.74
N THR A 162 -3.12 -17.93 11.13
CA THR A 162 -3.11 -18.84 12.29
C THR A 162 -1.90 -19.78 12.31
N PRO A 163 -1.55 -20.49 11.22
CA PRO A 163 -0.42 -21.42 11.26
C PRO A 163 0.92 -20.74 11.53
N TYR A 164 1.09 -19.49 11.07
CA TYR A 164 2.31 -18.71 11.31
C TYR A 164 2.40 -18.25 12.76
N ILE A 165 1.27 -17.88 13.38
CA ILE A 165 1.20 -17.49 14.79
C ILE A 165 1.51 -18.69 15.69
N GLU A 166 0.89 -19.85 15.42
CA GLU A 166 1.11 -21.08 16.19
C GLU A 166 2.55 -21.59 16.04
N ALA A 167 3.12 -21.54 14.83
CA ALA A 167 4.52 -21.89 14.60
C ALA A 167 5.47 -20.95 15.36
N LEU A 168 5.16 -19.65 15.41
CA LEU A 168 5.95 -18.69 16.19
C LEU A 168 5.86 -18.97 17.69
N ALA A 169 4.65 -19.17 18.22
CA ALA A 169 4.43 -19.49 19.63
C ALA A 169 5.24 -20.73 20.04
N LYS A 170 5.16 -21.79 19.23
CA LYS A 170 5.92 -23.03 19.44
C LYS A 170 7.43 -22.79 19.42
N ARG A 171 7.93 -21.98 18.47
CA ARG A 171 9.36 -21.66 18.35
C ARG A 171 9.88 -20.86 19.55
N LEU A 172 9.05 -19.96 20.08
CA LEU A 172 9.35 -19.16 21.26
C LEU A 172 8.98 -19.86 22.58
N GLU A 173 8.59 -21.14 22.52
CA GLU A 173 8.21 -21.96 23.67
C GLU A 173 7.03 -21.40 24.49
N PHE A 174 6.18 -20.58 23.88
CA PHE A 174 4.92 -20.14 24.47
C PHE A 174 3.81 -21.16 24.23
N LYS A 175 2.99 -21.38 25.26
CA LYS A 175 1.70 -22.03 25.12
C LYS A 175 0.80 -21.15 24.24
N SER A 176 0.08 -21.76 23.31
CA SER A 176 -0.96 -21.10 22.51
C SER A 176 -2.24 -21.93 22.53
N LYS A 177 -3.39 -21.25 22.52
CA LYS A 177 -4.70 -21.88 22.35
C LYS A 177 -5.55 -21.04 21.40
N SER A 178 -6.24 -21.71 20.49
CA SER A 178 -7.11 -21.10 19.49
C SER A 178 -8.56 -21.52 19.69
N ILE A 179 -9.49 -20.58 19.45
CA ILE A 179 -10.93 -20.81 19.37
C ILE A 179 -11.44 -20.13 18.10
N SER A 180 -12.10 -20.89 17.23
CA SER A 180 -12.86 -20.31 16.12
C SER A 180 -14.19 -19.78 16.64
N MET A 181 -14.41 -18.49 16.46
CA MET A 181 -15.66 -17.82 16.78
C MET A 181 -16.79 -18.29 15.84
N GLY A 182 -18.01 -18.22 16.36
CA GLY A 182 -19.21 -18.77 15.77
C GLY A 182 -20.28 -18.94 16.85
N GLN A 183 -21.46 -19.40 16.47
CA GLN A 183 -22.61 -19.49 17.39
C GLN A 183 -22.28 -20.35 18.62
N GLY A 184 -22.36 -19.74 19.81
CA GLY A 184 -22.20 -20.43 21.09
C GLY A 184 -20.74 -20.61 21.56
N GLN A 185 -19.75 -20.06 20.85
CA GLN A 185 -18.33 -20.16 21.21
C GLN A 185 -17.88 -19.14 22.25
N GLU A 186 -18.72 -18.13 22.55
CA GLU A 186 -18.39 -17.01 23.43
C GLU A 186 -18.06 -17.49 24.86
N VAL A 187 -18.77 -18.51 25.34
CA VAL A 187 -18.54 -19.09 26.68
C VAL A 187 -17.16 -19.75 26.78
N HIS A 188 -16.73 -20.43 25.72
CA HIS A 188 -15.41 -21.05 25.65
C HIS A 188 -14.31 -20.00 25.48
N ALA A 189 -14.55 -18.99 24.63
CA ALA A 189 -13.66 -17.88 24.40
C ALA A 189 -13.37 -17.10 25.70
N ARG A 190 -14.41 -16.77 26.48
CA ARG A 190 -14.28 -16.12 27.80
C ARG A 190 -13.38 -16.92 28.74
N LYS A 191 -13.64 -18.23 28.87
CA LYS A 191 -12.84 -19.11 29.74
C LYS A 191 -11.38 -19.16 29.29
N MET A 192 -11.15 -19.28 27.98
CA MET A 192 -9.80 -19.30 27.43
C MET A 192 -9.08 -17.97 27.65
N LEU A 193 -9.74 -16.84 27.41
CA LEU A 193 -9.18 -15.51 27.54
C LEU A 193 -8.80 -15.19 28.99
N THR A 194 -9.69 -15.48 29.94
CA THR A 194 -9.39 -15.32 31.38
C THR A 194 -8.21 -16.19 31.82
N ALA A 195 -8.16 -17.45 31.36
CA ALA A 195 -7.03 -18.33 31.63
C ALA A 195 -5.73 -17.80 30.99
N ALA A 196 -5.80 -17.26 29.77
CA ALA A 196 -4.65 -16.69 29.06
C ALA A 196 -4.08 -15.47 29.77
N MET A 197 -4.95 -14.58 30.24
CA MET A 197 -4.57 -13.39 31.00
C MET A 197 -3.95 -13.73 32.36
N THR A 198 -4.36 -14.84 32.98
CA THR A 198 -3.89 -15.25 34.31
C THR A 198 -2.63 -16.12 34.24
N GLU A 199 -2.62 -17.13 33.37
CA GLU A 199 -1.53 -18.10 33.23
C GLU A 199 -0.39 -17.63 32.32
N GLY A 200 -0.62 -16.62 31.47
CA GLY A 200 0.42 -16.09 30.57
C GLY A 200 0.63 -16.93 29.32
N PHE A 201 -0.36 -16.98 28.44
CA PHE A 201 -0.21 -17.66 27.15
C PHE A 201 -0.90 -16.92 26.01
N TRP A 202 -0.66 -17.36 24.77
CA TRP A 202 -1.21 -16.71 23.59
C TRP A 202 -2.63 -17.22 23.32
N ALA A 203 -3.60 -16.32 23.35
CA ALA A 203 -5.00 -16.60 23.00
C ALA A 203 -5.26 -16.18 21.55
N LEU A 204 -5.70 -17.12 20.71
CA LEU A 204 -6.14 -16.85 19.34
C LEU A 204 -7.65 -16.93 19.26
N LEU A 205 -8.30 -15.81 18.95
CA LEU A 205 -9.70 -15.77 18.57
C LEU A 205 -9.78 -15.71 17.04
N GLN A 206 -10.29 -16.77 16.42
CA GLN A 206 -10.35 -16.87 14.96
C GLN A 206 -11.74 -16.51 14.45
N ASN A 207 -11.86 -16.03 13.21
CA ASN A 207 -13.14 -15.69 12.57
C ASN A 207 -14.03 -14.72 13.40
N CYS A 208 -13.43 -13.72 14.05
CA CYS A 208 -14.13 -12.85 15.01
C CYS A 208 -15.28 -12.01 14.42
N HIS A 209 -15.30 -11.80 13.10
CA HIS A 209 -16.43 -11.22 12.37
C HIS A 209 -17.75 -11.99 12.58
N LEU A 210 -17.69 -13.26 13.01
CA LEU A 210 -18.85 -14.09 13.32
C LEU A 210 -19.42 -13.86 14.75
N SER A 211 -18.74 -13.08 15.60
CA SER A 211 -19.14 -12.85 17.01
C SER A 211 -18.82 -11.42 17.46
N LEU A 212 -19.44 -10.42 16.81
CA LEU A 212 -19.16 -8.99 17.02
C LEU A 212 -19.45 -8.49 18.43
N ASP A 213 -20.55 -8.96 19.05
CA ASP A 213 -20.91 -8.56 20.41
C ASP A 213 -19.83 -8.97 21.42
N TYR A 214 -19.26 -10.15 21.24
CA TYR A 214 -18.16 -10.63 22.08
C TYR A 214 -16.89 -9.80 21.87
N MET A 215 -16.58 -9.36 20.65
CA MET A 215 -15.43 -8.49 20.42
C MET A 215 -15.56 -7.12 21.09
N THR A 216 -16.78 -6.58 21.15
CA THR A 216 -17.09 -5.33 21.88
C THR A 216 -16.83 -5.51 23.38
N GLU A 217 -17.19 -6.65 23.92
CA GLU A 217 -16.91 -6.99 25.30
C GLU A 217 -15.42 -7.14 25.59
N VAL A 218 -14.68 -7.86 24.73
CA VAL A 218 -13.22 -8.00 24.85
C VAL A 218 -12.55 -6.63 24.83
N LEU A 219 -12.97 -5.73 23.94
CA LEU A 219 -12.47 -4.35 23.91
C LEU A 219 -12.75 -3.62 25.23
N THR A 220 -13.97 -3.74 25.75
CA THR A 220 -14.36 -3.11 27.03
C THR A 220 -13.48 -3.62 28.18
N GLN A 221 -13.24 -4.93 28.24
CA GLN A 221 -12.37 -5.55 29.24
C GLN A 221 -10.92 -5.03 29.15
N PHE A 222 -10.38 -4.87 27.93
CA PHE A 222 -9.04 -4.34 27.74
C PHE A 222 -8.92 -2.88 28.18
N LEU A 223 -9.94 -2.06 27.90
CA LEU A 223 -9.98 -0.66 28.35
C LEU A 223 -10.03 -0.53 29.88
N GLU A 224 -10.69 -1.46 30.58
CA GLU A 224 -10.67 -1.49 32.05
C GLU A 224 -9.27 -1.87 32.58
N LEU A 225 -8.62 -2.86 31.96
CA LEU A 225 -7.26 -3.27 32.31
C LEU A 225 -6.24 -2.14 32.08
N GLU A 226 -6.36 -1.37 30.99
CA GLU A 226 -5.50 -0.20 30.73
C GLU A 226 -5.68 0.91 31.77
N LYS A 227 -6.88 1.05 32.35
CA LYS A 227 -7.15 1.96 33.48
C LYS A 227 -6.59 1.44 34.81
N GLY A 228 -5.94 0.29 34.83
CA GLY A 228 -5.40 -0.35 36.03
C GLY A 228 -6.43 -1.12 36.84
N ILE A 229 -7.61 -1.40 36.27
CA ILE A 229 -8.64 -2.21 36.92
C ILE A 229 -8.36 -3.69 36.63
N GLY A 230 -7.51 -4.30 37.46
CA GLY A 230 -7.11 -5.71 37.34
C GLY A 230 -5.63 -5.87 37.00
N SER A 231 -5.23 -7.11 36.67
CA SER A 231 -3.84 -7.45 36.30
C SER A 231 -3.82 -8.47 35.18
N VAL A 232 -2.82 -8.38 34.31
CA VAL A 232 -2.60 -9.30 33.19
C VAL A 232 -1.17 -9.83 33.23
N HIS A 233 -0.99 -11.10 32.88
CA HIS A 233 0.33 -11.71 32.82
C HIS A 233 1.20 -11.04 31.72
N PRO A 234 2.49 -10.76 31.96
CA PRO A 234 3.38 -10.11 30.99
C PRO A 234 3.54 -10.85 29.66
N ASP A 235 3.41 -12.18 29.68
CA ASP A 235 3.53 -13.04 28.49
C ASP A 235 2.21 -13.28 27.74
N PHE A 236 1.08 -12.83 28.31
CA PHE A 236 -0.20 -12.92 27.61
C PHE A 236 -0.15 -12.14 26.30
N ARG A 237 -0.69 -12.72 25.23
CA ARG A 237 -0.92 -12.02 23.96
C ARG A 237 -2.26 -12.44 23.40
N LEU A 238 -3.06 -11.47 22.97
CA LEU A 238 -4.30 -11.71 22.23
C LEU A 238 -4.03 -11.54 20.73
N TRP A 239 -4.36 -12.58 19.98
CA TRP A 239 -4.36 -12.59 18.52
C TRP A 239 -5.79 -12.74 18.03
N ILE A 240 -6.18 -11.92 17.06
CA ILE A 240 -7.52 -11.89 16.50
C ILE A 240 -7.39 -12.11 15.00
N THR A 241 -8.14 -13.05 14.43
CA THR A 241 -8.29 -13.13 12.98
C THR A 241 -9.72 -12.77 12.60
N THR A 242 -9.90 -11.89 11.61
CA THR A 242 -11.23 -11.43 11.20
C THR A 242 -11.27 -11.04 9.73
N GLU A 243 -12.44 -11.15 9.10
CA GLU A 243 -12.71 -10.43 7.87
C GLU A 243 -13.05 -8.96 8.19
N VAL A 244 -12.90 -8.10 7.19
CA VAL A 244 -13.32 -6.70 7.30
C VAL A 244 -14.84 -6.67 7.45
N HIS A 245 -15.33 -6.10 8.55
CA HIS A 245 -16.76 -5.95 8.80
C HIS A 245 -17.07 -4.52 9.29
N PRO A 246 -18.11 -3.83 8.78
CA PRO A 246 -18.39 -2.43 9.12
C PRO A 246 -18.65 -2.16 10.61
N LEU A 247 -19.19 -3.15 11.32
CA LEU A 247 -19.48 -3.08 12.75
C LEU A 247 -18.34 -3.66 13.62
N PHE A 248 -17.23 -4.09 13.02
CA PHE A 248 -16.10 -4.55 13.80
C PHE A 248 -15.36 -3.32 14.35
N SER A 249 -15.34 -3.19 15.67
CA SER A 249 -14.59 -2.13 16.34
C SER A 249 -13.10 -2.50 16.28
N TYR A 250 -12.31 -1.68 15.58
CA TYR A 250 -10.85 -1.83 15.49
C TYR A 250 -10.15 -1.13 16.65
#